data_AF-A0A529X863-F1
#
_entry.id   AF-A0A529X863-F1
#
_cell.length_a   1.000
_cell.length_b   1.000
_cell.length_c   1.000
_cell.angle_alpha   90.00
_cell.angle_beta   90.00
_cell.angle_gamma   90.00
#
_symmetry.space_group_name_H-M   'P 1'
#
loop_
_entity.id
_entity.type
_entity.pdbx_description
1 polymer ?
#
loop_
_entity_poly.entity_id
_entity_poly.type
_entity_poly.pdbx_seq_one_letter_code
_entity_poly.pdbx_strand_id
1 'polypeptide(L)'
;KTEHGWVWAHAYQFDSETATFIVECSEQTWNAFGFGQMTQQESIAACERIFAKHLGGHPLMTNANHIRGSAWINFPRVLCERWSYKNLALMGDAAASAHFSIGSGTKLALESAVAL
;
A
#
# COMPACT_ATOMS: atom_id res chain seq x y z
N LYS A 1 -14.67 12.55 -4.91
CA LYS A 1 -15.43 11.36 -5.34
C LYS A 1 -15.36 11.27 -6.87
N THR A 2 -14.97 10.12 -7.41
CA THR A 2 -14.90 9.87 -8.86
C THR A 2 -16.25 9.32 -9.36
N GLU A 3 -16.36 9.09 -10.67
CA GLU A 3 -17.54 8.44 -11.27
C GLU A 3 -17.80 7.01 -10.76
N HIS A 4 -16.75 6.31 -10.30
CA HIS A 4 -16.82 4.92 -9.84
C HIS A 4 -16.72 4.75 -8.31
N GLY A 5 -16.65 5.85 -7.55
CA GLY A 5 -16.68 5.83 -6.09
C GLY A 5 -15.58 6.66 -5.42
N TRP A 6 -15.11 6.18 -4.27
CA TRP A 6 -14.04 6.83 -3.52
C TRP A 6 -12.71 6.14 -3.80
N VAL A 7 -11.70 6.98 -4.05
CA VAL A 7 -10.30 6.59 -4.19
C VAL A 7 -9.53 7.54 -3.29
N TRP A 8 -8.68 6.99 -2.43
CA TRP A 8 -7.87 7.74 -1.49
C TRP A 8 -6.39 7.61 -1.85
N ALA A 9 -5.63 8.64 -1.52
CA ALA A 9 -4.18 8.62 -1.64
C ALA A 9 -3.56 8.97 -0.28
N HIS A 10 -2.55 8.21 0.10
CA HIS A 10 -1.67 8.48 1.23
C HIS A 10 -0.32 8.90 0.68
N ALA A 11 0.07 10.15 0.93
CA ALA A 11 1.30 10.72 0.39
C ALA A 11 2.20 11.23 1.50
N TYR A 12 3.47 10.84 1.50
CA TYR A 12 4.47 11.32 2.45
C TYR A 12 5.86 11.39 1.82
N GLN A 13 6.53 12.52 2.04
CA GLN A 13 7.87 12.79 1.55
C GLN A 13 8.90 11.98 2.32
N PHE A 14 9.87 11.36 1.63
CA PHE A 14 10.95 10.60 2.27
C PHE A 14 12.36 11.11 1.92
N ASP A 15 12.49 11.93 0.87
CA ASP A 15 13.71 12.69 0.58
C ASP A 15 13.37 14.07 0.00
N SER A 16 14.37 14.85 -0.41
CA SER A 16 14.17 16.22 -0.91
C SER A 16 13.39 16.33 -2.22
N GLU A 17 13.29 15.26 -3.00
CA GLU A 17 12.77 15.29 -4.36
C GLU A 17 11.60 14.32 -4.59
N THR A 18 11.34 13.39 -3.66
CA THR A 18 10.40 12.30 -3.85
C THR A 18 9.53 12.03 -2.62
N ALA A 19 8.32 11.53 -2.91
CA ALA A 19 7.33 11.11 -1.92
C ALA A 19 6.79 9.74 -2.28
N THR A 20 6.45 8.96 -1.24
CA THR A 20 5.65 7.75 -1.44
C THR A 20 4.21 8.16 -1.69
N PHE A 21 3.54 7.54 -2.65
CA PHE A 21 2.14 7.80 -3.01
C PHE A 21 1.38 6.48 -3.10
N ILE A 22 0.62 6.14 -2.06
CA ILE A 22 -0.15 4.88 -1.97
C ILE A 22 -1.60 5.19 -2.31
N VAL A 23 -2.14 4.50 -3.31
CA VAL A 23 -3.55 4.62 -3.70
C VAL A 23 -4.35 3.44 -3.15
N GLU A 24 -5.50 3.73 -2.55
CA GLU A 24 -6.44 2.71 -2.09
C GLU A 24 -7.87 3.03 -2.55
N CYS A 25 -8.66 1.97 -2.75
CA CYS A 25 -10.11 2.07 -2.98
C CYS A 25 -10.79 0.77 -2.57
N SER A 26 -12.12 0.76 -2.54
CA SER A 26 -12.87 -0.47 -2.31
C SER A 26 -12.78 -1.41 -3.52
N GLU A 27 -12.97 -2.71 -3.30
CA GLU A 27 -13.03 -3.71 -4.38
C GLU A 27 -14.11 -3.37 -5.43
N GLN A 28 -15.25 -2.83 -5.00
CA GLN A 28 -16.30 -2.37 -5.91
C GLN A 28 -15.82 -1.26 -6.84
N THR A 29 -15.15 -0.23 -6.30
CA THR A 29 -14.57 0.85 -7.10
C THR A 29 -13.44 0.34 -7.98
N TRP A 30 -12.62 -0.58 -7.47
CA TRP A 30 -11.53 -1.19 -8.23
C TRP A 30 -12.03 -1.95 -9.47
N ASN A 31 -13.08 -2.77 -9.29
CA ASN A 31 -13.74 -3.51 -10.37
C ASN A 31 -14.40 -2.54 -11.37
N ALA A 32 -15.07 -1.50 -10.88
CA ALA A 32 -15.73 -0.51 -11.73
C ALA A 32 -14.74 0.29 -12.61
N PHE A 33 -13.54 0.58 -12.11
CA PHE A 33 -12.45 1.16 -12.91
C PHE A 33 -11.78 0.14 -13.85
N GLY A 34 -11.98 -1.17 -13.65
CA GLY A 34 -11.34 -2.21 -14.46
C GLY A 34 -9.84 -2.38 -14.20
N PHE A 35 -9.33 -1.96 -13.03
CA PHE A 35 -7.90 -2.01 -12.71
C PHE A 35 -7.28 -3.41 -12.83
N GLY A 36 -8.07 -4.46 -12.66
CA GLY A 36 -7.61 -5.85 -12.82
C GLY A 36 -7.17 -6.24 -14.22
N GLN A 37 -7.62 -5.50 -15.24
CA GLN A 37 -7.28 -5.73 -16.65
C GLN A 37 -6.26 -4.73 -17.18
N MET A 38 -5.95 -3.69 -16.40
CA MET A 38 -4.96 -2.67 -16.77
C MET A 38 -3.55 -3.19 -16.55
N THR A 39 -2.67 -2.86 -17.49
CA THR A 39 -1.23 -2.90 -17.26
C THR A 39 -0.85 -1.96 -16.11
N GLN A 40 0.36 -2.13 -15.58
CA GLN A 40 0.89 -1.22 -14.55
C GLN A 40 0.89 0.24 -15.03
N GLN A 41 1.26 0.49 -16.29
CA GLN A 41 1.29 1.85 -16.83
C GLN A 41 -0.09 2.45 -17.05
N GLU A 42 -1.07 1.66 -17.49
CA GLU A 42 -2.46 2.12 -17.59
C GLU A 42 -3.05 2.43 -16.21
N SER A 43 -2.74 1.62 -15.19
CA SER A 43 -3.14 1.89 -13.80
C SER A 43 -2.51 3.19 -13.28
N ILE A 44 -1.23 3.43 -13.57
CA ILE A 44 -0.53 4.67 -13.21
C ILE A 44 -1.21 5.87 -13.87
N ALA A 45 -1.42 5.83 -15.19
CA ALA A 45 -2.06 6.92 -15.93
C ALA A 45 -3.51 7.17 -15.45
N ALA A 46 -4.24 6.12 -15.05
CA ALA A 46 -5.55 6.27 -14.43
C ALA A 46 -5.47 6.98 -13.07
N CYS A 47 -4.53 6.58 -12.20
CA CYS A 47 -4.29 7.25 -10.92
C CYS A 47 -3.84 8.71 -11.10
N GLU A 48 -2.97 9.00 -12.06
CA GLU A 48 -2.56 10.38 -12.39
C GLU A 48 -3.76 11.23 -12.81
N ARG A 49 -4.67 10.70 -13.63
CA ARG A 49 -5.91 11.40 -14.00
C ARG A 49 -6.81 11.64 -12.79
N ILE A 50 -6.98 10.64 -11.92
CA ILE A 50 -7.81 10.75 -10.70
C ILE A 50 -7.25 11.83 -9.77
N PHE A 51 -5.92 11.87 -9.60
CA PHE A 51 -5.25 12.76 -8.66
C PHE A 51 -4.60 13.98 -9.30
N ALA A 52 -4.88 14.30 -10.56
CA ALA A 52 -4.23 15.37 -11.32
C ALA A 52 -4.19 16.72 -10.56
N LYS A 53 -5.28 17.06 -9.86
CA LYS A 53 -5.38 18.29 -9.07
C LYS A 53 -4.47 18.32 -7.83
N HIS A 54 -4.08 17.16 -7.32
CA HIS A 54 -3.24 17.02 -6.13
C HIS A 54 -1.77 16.82 -6.49
N LEU A 55 -1.50 16.25 -7.66
CA LEU A 55 -0.13 15.98 -8.12
C LEU A 55 0.60 17.22 -8.62
N GLY A 56 -0.09 18.33 -8.89
CA GLY A 56 0.57 19.56 -9.36
C GLY A 56 1.33 19.41 -10.68
N GLY A 57 0.96 18.42 -11.50
CA GLY A 57 1.65 18.09 -12.76
C GLY A 57 2.85 17.14 -12.63
N HIS A 58 3.17 16.68 -11.41
CA HIS A 58 4.21 15.68 -11.21
C HIS A 58 3.71 14.27 -11.59
N PRO A 59 4.54 13.45 -12.25
CA PRO A 59 4.17 12.09 -12.61
C PRO A 59 4.24 11.14 -11.41
N LEU A 60 3.48 10.05 -11.46
CA LEU A 60 3.60 8.93 -10.54
C LEU A 60 4.67 7.97 -11.02
N MET A 61 5.64 7.69 -10.16
CA MET A 61 6.78 6.81 -10.46
C MET A 61 6.54 5.40 -9.92
N THR A 62 7.03 4.38 -10.63
CA THR A 62 7.05 2.99 -10.16
C THR A 62 8.46 2.44 -10.16
N ASN A 63 8.86 1.81 -9.04
CA ASN A 63 10.09 1.03 -8.91
C ASN A 63 9.83 -0.48 -9.10
N ALA A 64 8.57 -0.87 -9.29
CA ALA A 64 8.09 -2.25 -9.33
C ALA A 64 8.24 -2.91 -10.71
N ASN A 65 9.28 -2.58 -11.47
CA ASN A 65 9.59 -3.21 -12.76
C ASN A 65 9.85 -4.73 -12.64
N HIS A 66 10.13 -5.20 -11.42
CA HIS A 66 10.38 -6.60 -11.09
C HIS A 66 9.10 -7.37 -10.66
N ILE A 67 7.99 -6.67 -10.38
CA ILE A 67 6.73 -7.30 -9.98
C ILE A 67 5.98 -7.72 -11.25
N ARG A 68 6.04 -9.02 -11.58
CA ARG A 68 5.22 -9.61 -12.64
C ARG A 68 3.77 -9.74 -12.13
N GLY A 69 2.89 -8.82 -12.50
CA GLY A 69 1.46 -8.92 -12.15
C GLY A 69 0.75 -7.56 -12.04
N SER A 70 -0.29 -7.53 -11.20
CA SER A 70 -1.07 -6.31 -10.95
C SER A 70 -0.27 -5.30 -10.13
N ALA A 71 -0.46 -4.01 -10.42
CA ALA A 71 0.01 -2.92 -9.56
C ALA A 71 -0.74 -2.83 -8.22
N TRP A 72 -1.80 -3.62 -8.06
CA TRP A 72 -2.69 -3.60 -6.90
C TRP A 72 -2.52 -4.87 -6.07
N ILE A 73 -2.55 -4.69 -4.75
CA ILE A 73 -2.51 -5.78 -3.78
C ILE A 73 -3.68 -5.62 -2.80
N ASN A 74 -4.22 -6.75 -2.35
CA ASN A 74 -5.05 -6.79 -1.16
C ASN A 74 -4.13 -6.89 0.05
N PHE A 75 -4.19 -5.92 0.97
CA PHE A 75 -3.34 -5.92 2.16
C PHE A 75 -3.76 -7.07 3.09
N PRO A 76 -2.94 -8.13 3.26
CA PRO A 76 -3.34 -9.25 4.09
C PRO A 76 -3.27 -8.84 5.55
N ARG A 77 -4.40 -8.95 6.26
CA ARG A 77 -4.44 -8.79 7.71
C ARG A 77 -4.04 -10.11 8.35
N VAL A 78 -2.88 -10.14 8.98
CA VAL A 78 -2.37 -11.27 9.76
C VAL A 78 -2.62 -10.97 11.23
N LEU A 79 -3.31 -11.88 11.91
CA LEU A 79 -3.50 -11.89 13.35
C LEU A 79 -3.07 -13.26 13.85
N CYS A 80 -1.89 -13.34 14.47
CA CYS A 80 -1.46 -14.57 15.13
C CYS A 80 -1.85 -14.49 16.61
N GLU A 81 -2.44 -15.55 17.17
CA GLU A 81 -2.77 -15.57 18.61
C GLU A 81 -1.56 -15.95 19.48
N ARG A 82 -0.59 -16.69 18.91
CA ARG A 82 0.58 -17.21 19.62
C ARG A 82 1.86 -16.91 18.85
N TRP A 83 2.71 -16.06 19.39
CA TRP A 83 3.89 -15.54 18.69
C TRP A 83 5.18 -16.29 18.98
N SER A 84 5.15 -17.32 19.83
CA SER A 84 6.35 -18.13 20.13
C SER A 84 6.04 -19.60 20.32
N TYR A 85 7.00 -20.44 19.93
CA TYR A 85 6.98 -21.88 20.15
C TYR A 85 8.40 -22.40 20.32
N LYS A 86 8.69 -22.96 21.52
CA LYS A 86 10.03 -23.41 21.92
C LYS A 86 11.05 -22.28 21.73
N ASN A 87 12.02 -22.47 20.84
CA ASN A 87 13.10 -21.54 20.54
C ASN A 87 12.81 -20.68 19.28
N LEU A 88 11.56 -20.60 18.84
CA LEU A 88 11.12 -19.79 17.70
C LEU A 88 10.18 -18.68 18.16
N ALA A 89 10.38 -17.48 17.63
CA ALA A 89 9.50 -16.33 17.82
C ALA A 89 9.17 -15.70 16.47
N LEU A 90 7.91 -15.30 16.30
CA LEU A 90 7.43 -14.48 15.18
C LEU A 90 7.60 -13.01 15.54
N MET A 91 8.02 -12.22 14.56
CA MET A 91 8.27 -10.79 14.74
C MET A 91 7.76 -9.98 13.56
N GLY A 92 7.35 -8.73 13.83
CA GLY A 92 6.81 -7.81 12.83
C GLY A 92 5.56 -8.37 12.15
N ASP A 93 5.46 -8.17 10.83
CA ASP A 93 4.29 -8.56 10.03
C ASP A 93 3.99 -10.07 10.07
N ALA A 94 4.96 -10.91 10.46
CA ALA A 94 4.74 -12.33 10.67
C ALA A 94 3.92 -12.65 11.93
N ALA A 95 3.95 -11.77 12.94
CA ALA A 95 3.17 -11.90 14.17
C ALA A 95 1.82 -11.14 14.08
N ALA A 96 1.85 -9.92 13.56
CA ALA A 96 0.66 -9.12 13.30
C ALA A 96 0.94 -8.03 12.26
N SER A 97 0.04 -7.85 11.28
CA SER A 97 0.14 -6.74 10.33
C SER A 97 -0.79 -5.59 10.72
N ALA A 98 -0.24 -4.37 10.78
CA ALA A 98 -1.02 -3.14 10.94
C ALA A 98 -1.30 -2.53 9.56
N HIS A 99 -2.47 -1.93 9.36
CA HIS A 99 -2.77 -1.26 8.11
C HIS A 99 -1.77 -0.11 7.86
N PHE A 100 -1.23 -0.01 6.64
CA PHE A 100 -0.16 0.94 6.31
C PHE A 100 -0.56 2.41 6.56
N SER A 101 -1.85 2.75 6.48
CA SER A 101 -2.35 4.10 6.74
C SER A 101 -2.12 4.58 8.19
N ILE A 102 -1.81 3.68 9.12
CA ILE A 102 -1.46 4.01 10.50
C ILE A 102 0.05 4.28 10.64
N GLY A 103 0.88 3.81 9.69
CA GLY A 103 2.33 4.01 9.70
C GLY A 103 3.07 3.34 10.86
N SER A 104 2.43 2.40 11.57
CA SER A 104 2.99 1.81 12.80
C SER A 104 3.67 0.45 12.63
N GLY A 105 3.62 -0.17 11.44
CA GLY A 105 4.13 -1.53 11.22
C GLY A 105 5.60 -1.71 11.63
N THR A 106 6.48 -0.82 11.16
CA THR A 106 7.90 -0.84 11.50
C THR A 106 8.16 -0.58 12.98
N LYS A 107 7.40 0.34 13.59
CA LYS A 107 7.51 0.63 15.02
C LYS A 107 7.13 -0.60 15.86
N LEU A 108 6.00 -1.22 15.56
CA LEU A 108 5.50 -2.42 16.26
C LEU A 108 6.45 -3.60 16.10
N ALA A 109 7.07 -3.75 14.92
CA ALA A 109 8.09 -4.77 14.69
C ALA A 109 9.31 -4.56 15.60
N LEU A 110 9.79 -3.32 15.74
CA LEU A 110 10.94 -2.99 16.59
C LEU A 110 10.61 -3.09 18.09
N GLU A 111 9.43 -2.63 18.53
CA GLU A 111 9.00 -2.79 19.93
C GLU A 111 8.84 -4.26 20.32
N SER A 112 8.33 -5.10 19.41
CA SER A 112 8.24 -6.55 19.64
C SER A 112 9.61 -7.21 19.70
N ALA A 113 10.59 -6.73 18.93
CA ALA A 113 11.97 -7.22 18.98
C ALA A 113 12.64 -6.96 20.32
N VAL A 114 12.37 -5.80 20.94
CA VAL A 114 12.98 -5.39 22.21
C VAL A 114 12.34 -6.10 23.41
N ALA A 115 11.06 -6.49 23.30
CA ALA A 115 10.33 -7.15 24.37
C ALA A 115 10.58 -8.68 24.47
N LEU A 116 11.20 -9.29 23.45
CA LEU A 116 11.59 -10.70 23.41
C LEU A 116 13.01 -10.92 23.96
#